data_AF-A0A3C1XCB6-F1
#
_entry.id   AF-A0A3C1XCB6-F1
#
_cell.length_a   1.000
_cell.length_b   1.000
_cell.length_c   1.000
_cell.angle_alpha   90.00
_cell.angle_beta   90.00
_cell.angle_gamma   90.00
#
_symmetry.space_group_name_H-M   'P 1'
#
loop_
_entity.id
_entity.type
_entity.pdbx_description
1 polymer ?
#
loop_
_entity_poly.entity_id
_entity_poly.type
_entity_poly.pdbx_seq_one_letter_code
_entity_poly.pdbx_strand_id
1 'polypeptide(L)'
;MKWLKEQAEKSPNKLFLNQLTFKEVYDKTVQTAQHLNKETARHNRLALLSENSPEMAIVLFALLALDKEVLLLNTHLTANELREQLTELDVELLIASDQQTYPADLSFSDIHSLETSRAVLNWQPAPEKIAVIMNTSATTGKFKSIPITWKMIAAHVAASAATMGVLPEDNWLVVLPMFHVSGLSIIMRSLYNATQATICASFDEEELIKLINNSSVNMVSMVPTMLKRVHEKIAAKSLRVLLLGGEFIPQPLIQACFAQGLPVYKTYGMTESFSQSVTFNILEHPDKLTSVGQALPGVEIEILNPDADQAGEIHLKSPMLMKGYLNQEDVHQ
;
A
#
# COMPACT_ATOMS: atom_id res chain seq x y z
N MET A 1 -14.02 -2.98 -4.16
CA MET A 1 -14.16 -1.65 -4.81
C MET A 1 -15.40 -0.85 -4.40
N LYS A 2 -16.41 -1.44 -3.76
CA LYS A 2 -17.70 -0.81 -3.44
C LYS A 2 -17.58 0.50 -2.65
N TRP A 3 -16.55 0.61 -1.82
CA TRP A 3 -16.29 1.80 -1.00
C TRP A 3 -16.14 3.07 -1.85
N LEU A 4 -15.48 2.99 -3.03
CA LEU A 4 -15.34 4.15 -3.90
C LEU A 4 -16.71 4.64 -4.40
N LYS A 5 -17.52 3.72 -4.89
CA LYS A 5 -18.87 4.00 -5.39
C LYS A 5 -19.78 4.54 -4.28
N GLU A 6 -19.81 3.86 -3.14
CA GLU A 6 -20.65 4.27 -2.01
C GLU A 6 -20.26 5.64 -1.47
N GLN A 7 -18.96 5.96 -1.39
CA GLN A 7 -18.51 7.27 -0.90
C GLN A 7 -18.72 8.38 -1.92
N ALA A 8 -18.60 8.09 -3.22
CA ALA A 8 -19.00 9.05 -4.26
C ALA A 8 -20.49 9.42 -4.19
N GLU A 9 -21.35 8.52 -3.68
CA GLU A 9 -22.78 8.77 -3.47
C GLU A 9 -23.05 9.45 -2.12
N LYS A 10 -22.44 8.96 -1.02
CA LYS A 10 -22.70 9.41 0.36
C LYS A 10 -22.00 10.72 0.72
N SER A 11 -20.81 10.96 0.19
CA SER A 11 -19.95 12.09 0.55
C SER A 11 -19.16 12.58 -0.67
N PRO A 12 -19.85 13.01 -1.75
CA PRO A 12 -19.23 13.29 -3.04
C PRO A 12 -18.11 14.33 -2.98
N ASN A 13 -18.24 15.33 -2.10
CA ASN A 13 -17.32 16.45 -1.97
C ASN A 13 -16.20 16.21 -0.94
N LYS A 14 -16.16 15.06 -0.27
CA LYS A 14 -15.08 14.74 0.67
C LYS A 14 -13.79 14.49 -0.11
N LEU A 15 -12.68 15.11 0.30
CA LEU A 15 -11.37 14.89 -0.31
C LEU A 15 -10.91 13.45 -0.10
N PHE A 16 -10.29 12.88 -1.13
CA PHE A 16 -9.76 11.52 -1.12
C PHE A 16 -8.30 11.47 -1.57
N LEU A 17 -7.99 11.83 -2.82
CA LEU A 17 -6.62 11.76 -3.36
C LEU A 17 -6.10 13.17 -3.62
N ASN A 18 -5.21 13.68 -2.78
CA ASN A 18 -4.74 15.06 -2.79
C ASN A 18 -5.94 16.03 -2.79
N GLN A 19 -6.15 16.78 -3.87
CA GLN A 19 -7.26 17.72 -4.03
C GLN A 19 -8.50 17.12 -4.72
N LEU A 20 -8.44 15.85 -5.14
CA LEU A 20 -9.58 15.17 -5.75
C LEU A 20 -10.53 14.64 -4.69
N THR A 21 -11.81 14.92 -4.89
CA THR A 21 -12.91 14.40 -4.09
C THR A 21 -13.24 12.95 -4.42
N PHE A 22 -13.97 12.25 -3.53
CA PHE A 22 -14.46 10.89 -3.82
C PHE A 22 -15.26 10.81 -5.12
N LYS A 23 -16.08 11.83 -5.44
CA LYS A 23 -16.85 11.87 -6.69
C LYS A 23 -15.94 11.99 -7.91
N GLU A 24 -14.95 12.89 -7.87
CA GLU A 24 -14.01 13.07 -8.98
C GLU A 24 -13.14 11.82 -9.21
N VAL A 25 -12.66 11.19 -8.13
CA VAL A 25 -11.89 9.94 -8.23
C VAL A 25 -12.76 8.82 -8.79
N TYR A 26 -14.02 8.70 -8.36
CA TYR A 26 -14.96 7.75 -8.93
C TYR A 26 -15.21 7.98 -10.42
N ASP A 27 -15.50 9.22 -10.83
CA ASP A 27 -15.79 9.55 -12.23
C ASP A 27 -14.58 9.27 -13.12
N LYS A 28 -13.39 9.68 -12.68
CA LYS A 28 -12.13 9.38 -13.37
C LYS A 28 -11.88 7.87 -13.44
N THR A 29 -12.14 7.13 -12.37
CA THR A 29 -12.02 5.66 -12.36
C THR A 29 -12.94 5.01 -13.39
N VAL A 30 -14.21 5.45 -13.45
CA VAL A 30 -15.19 4.94 -14.42
C VAL A 30 -14.76 5.27 -15.85
N GLN A 31 -14.34 6.51 -16.11
CA GLN A 31 -13.89 6.96 -17.42
C GLN A 31 -12.66 6.17 -17.89
N THR A 32 -11.64 6.06 -17.04
CA THR A 32 -10.42 5.29 -17.32
C THR A 32 -10.76 3.82 -17.58
N ALA A 33 -11.69 3.23 -16.82
CA ALA A 33 -12.12 1.85 -17.05
C ALA A 33 -12.84 1.69 -18.40
N GLN A 34 -13.64 2.66 -18.83
CA GLN A 34 -14.31 2.63 -20.14
C GLN A 34 -13.33 2.71 -21.32
N HIS A 35 -12.25 3.47 -21.17
CA HIS A 35 -11.18 3.56 -22.16
C HIS A 35 -10.37 2.25 -22.22
N LEU A 36 -10.05 1.67 -21.07
CA LEU A 36 -9.29 0.42 -20.98
C LEU A 36 -10.08 -0.85 -21.30
N ASN A 37 -11.41 -0.78 -21.35
CA ASN A 37 -12.26 -1.97 -21.40
C ASN A 37 -12.03 -2.84 -22.65
N LYS A 38 -11.82 -2.25 -23.84
CA LYS A 38 -11.48 -3.01 -25.06
C LYS A 38 -10.08 -3.61 -24.99
N GLU A 39 -9.08 -2.78 -24.66
CA GLU A 39 -7.67 -3.17 -24.65
C GLU A 39 -7.37 -4.26 -23.60
N THR A 40 -8.04 -4.20 -22.45
CA THR A 40 -7.85 -5.18 -21.38
C THR A 40 -8.74 -6.41 -21.51
N ALA A 41 -9.68 -6.48 -22.46
CA ALA A 41 -10.72 -7.51 -22.52
C ALA A 41 -10.18 -8.94 -22.51
N ARG A 42 -9.09 -9.19 -23.26
CA ARG A 42 -8.46 -10.51 -23.40
C ARG A 42 -7.45 -10.85 -22.29
N HIS A 43 -7.11 -9.88 -21.44
CA HIS A 43 -6.07 -10.03 -20.42
C HIS A 43 -6.71 -10.12 -19.03
N ASN A 44 -6.46 -11.20 -18.30
CA ASN A 44 -6.90 -11.33 -16.91
C ASN A 44 -5.92 -10.65 -15.94
N ARG A 45 -4.63 -10.68 -16.29
CA ARG A 45 -3.52 -10.11 -15.54
C ARG A 45 -2.78 -9.10 -16.41
N LEU A 46 -2.41 -7.99 -15.80
CA LEU A 46 -1.77 -6.83 -16.42
C LEU A 46 -0.65 -6.35 -15.52
N ALA A 47 0.29 -5.59 -16.06
CA ALA A 47 1.29 -4.89 -15.26
C ALA A 47 1.03 -3.39 -15.23
N LEU A 48 1.36 -2.77 -14.10
CA LEU A 48 1.36 -1.33 -13.90
C LEU A 48 2.74 -0.88 -13.40
N LEU A 49 3.39 -0.02 -14.17
CA LEU A 49 4.68 0.59 -13.84
C LEU A 49 4.51 2.10 -13.69
N SER A 50 4.59 2.61 -12.46
CA SER A 50 4.36 4.02 -12.20
C SER A 50 5.01 4.43 -10.87
N GLU A 51 5.51 5.66 -10.84
CA GLU A 51 5.74 6.40 -9.62
C GLU A 51 4.41 6.72 -8.90
N ASN A 52 4.53 7.18 -7.65
CA ASN A 52 3.38 7.58 -6.86
C ASN A 52 2.66 8.77 -7.50
N SER A 53 1.37 8.61 -7.79
CA SER A 53 0.53 9.71 -8.26
C SER A 53 -0.95 9.41 -8.00
N PRO A 54 -1.80 10.45 -7.88
CA PRO A 54 -3.25 10.27 -7.96
C PRO A 54 -3.68 9.50 -9.21
N GLU A 55 -3.01 9.75 -10.34
CA GLU A 55 -3.23 9.09 -11.62
C GLU A 55 -2.95 7.58 -11.52
N MET A 56 -1.85 7.17 -10.88
CA MET A 56 -1.56 5.75 -10.62
C MET A 56 -2.69 5.09 -9.82
N ALA A 57 -3.18 5.75 -8.76
CA ALA A 57 -4.28 5.22 -7.96
C ALA A 57 -5.57 5.08 -8.78
N ILE A 58 -5.89 6.06 -9.63
CA ILE A 58 -7.08 6.02 -10.51
C ILE A 58 -6.97 4.90 -11.54
N VAL A 59 -5.82 4.74 -12.19
CA VAL A 59 -5.58 3.64 -13.14
C VAL A 59 -5.69 2.29 -12.44
N LEU A 60 -5.07 2.15 -11.27
CA LEU A 60 -5.21 0.94 -10.44
C LEU A 60 -6.68 0.65 -10.13
N PHE A 61 -7.44 1.64 -9.65
CA PHE A 61 -8.87 1.45 -9.35
C PHE A 61 -9.70 1.08 -10.57
N ALA A 62 -9.38 1.63 -11.75
CA ALA A 62 -10.06 1.30 -12.99
C ALA A 62 -9.83 -0.17 -13.38
N LEU A 63 -8.59 -0.64 -13.30
CA LEU A 63 -8.22 -2.03 -13.56
C LEU A 63 -8.88 -2.99 -12.55
N LEU A 64 -8.88 -2.62 -11.27
CA LEU A 64 -9.55 -3.39 -10.22
C LEU A 64 -11.08 -3.44 -10.42
N ALA A 65 -11.70 -2.35 -10.89
CA ALA A 65 -13.12 -2.30 -11.22
C ALA A 65 -13.45 -3.08 -12.51
N LEU A 66 -12.50 -3.25 -13.43
CA LEU A 66 -12.58 -4.17 -14.57
C LEU A 66 -12.27 -5.63 -14.18
N ASP A 67 -12.13 -5.90 -12.88
CA ASP A 67 -11.91 -7.23 -12.34
C ASP A 67 -10.60 -7.87 -12.84
N LYS A 68 -9.55 -7.04 -13.00
CA LYS A 68 -8.21 -7.45 -13.46
C LYS A 68 -7.27 -7.70 -12.27
N GLU A 69 -6.35 -8.65 -12.43
CA GLU A 69 -5.22 -8.83 -11.53
C GLU A 69 -4.09 -7.87 -11.94
N VAL A 70 -3.62 -7.02 -11.04
CA VAL A 70 -2.63 -6.00 -11.36
C VAL A 70 -1.27 -6.32 -10.73
N LEU A 71 -0.29 -6.67 -11.54
CA LEU A 71 1.11 -6.75 -11.14
C LEU A 71 1.67 -5.34 -10.99
N LEU A 72 2.02 -4.94 -9.77
CA LEU A 72 2.67 -3.66 -9.50
C LEU A 72 4.19 -3.83 -9.65
N LEU A 73 4.76 -3.18 -10.66
CA LEU A 73 6.18 -3.27 -10.96
C LEU A 73 6.97 -2.20 -10.20
N ASN A 74 8.15 -2.60 -9.72
CA ASN A 74 9.08 -1.70 -9.04
C ASN A 74 9.84 -0.85 -10.07
N THR A 75 9.73 0.47 -9.96
CA THR A 75 10.34 1.44 -10.88
C THR A 75 11.88 1.50 -10.80
N HIS A 76 12.49 0.84 -9.81
CA HIS A 76 13.94 0.77 -9.66
C HIS A 76 14.56 -0.47 -10.32
N LEU A 77 13.74 -1.34 -10.89
CA LEU A 77 14.22 -2.51 -11.61
C LEU A 77 14.83 -2.11 -12.95
N THR A 78 15.86 -2.84 -13.37
CA THR A 78 16.42 -2.73 -14.71
C THR A 78 15.42 -3.24 -15.76
N ALA A 79 15.59 -2.80 -17.01
CA ALA A 79 14.77 -3.28 -18.12
C ALA A 79 14.82 -4.81 -18.29
N ASN A 80 15.92 -5.47 -17.91
CA ASN A 80 16.01 -6.92 -17.98
C ASN A 80 15.16 -7.59 -16.89
N GLU A 81 15.26 -7.11 -15.64
CA GLU A 81 14.46 -7.64 -14.53
C GLU A 81 12.95 -7.42 -14.75
N LEU A 82 12.55 -6.28 -15.32
CA LEU A 82 11.15 -6.04 -15.70
C LEU A 82 10.68 -7.06 -16.75
N ARG A 83 11.47 -7.30 -17.80
CA ARG A 83 11.16 -8.28 -18.85
C ARG A 83 11.05 -9.70 -18.29
N GLU A 84 11.96 -10.08 -17.41
CA GLU A 84 11.94 -11.39 -16.73
C GLU A 84 10.64 -11.56 -15.94
N GLN A 85 10.24 -10.54 -15.16
CA GLN A 85 8.98 -10.58 -14.40
C GLN A 85 7.74 -10.70 -15.28
N LEU A 86 7.67 -9.92 -16.36
CA LEU A 86 6.55 -9.97 -17.31
C LEU A 86 6.46 -11.33 -18.01
N THR A 87 7.61 -11.89 -18.41
CA THR A 87 7.68 -13.17 -19.12
C THR A 87 7.30 -14.34 -18.22
N GLU A 88 7.84 -14.40 -16.99
CA GLU A 88 7.57 -15.51 -16.05
C GLU A 88 6.12 -15.52 -15.55
N LEU A 89 5.46 -14.36 -15.51
CA LEU A 89 4.06 -14.23 -15.09
C LEU A 89 3.06 -14.19 -16.24
N ASP A 90 3.51 -14.39 -17.48
CA ASP A 90 2.71 -14.37 -18.71
C ASP A 90 1.86 -13.09 -18.84
N VAL A 91 2.50 -11.95 -18.57
CA VAL A 91 1.86 -10.63 -18.63
C VAL A 91 2.15 -9.96 -19.98
N GLU A 92 1.12 -9.93 -20.83
CA GLU A 92 1.21 -9.41 -22.20
C GLU A 92 0.83 -7.93 -22.35
N LEU A 93 0.28 -7.31 -21.30
CA LEU A 93 -0.12 -5.90 -21.33
C LEU A 93 0.50 -5.14 -20.15
N LEU A 94 1.43 -4.24 -20.48
CA LEU A 94 2.04 -3.30 -19.55
C LEU A 94 1.46 -1.90 -19.76
N ILE A 95 0.91 -1.34 -18.69
CA ILE A 95 0.51 0.06 -18.60
C ILE A 95 1.56 0.82 -17.78
N ALA A 96 2.03 1.96 -18.25
CA ALA A 96 3.00 2.77 -17.51
C ALA A 96 2.62 4.25 -17.43
N SER A 97 3.15 4.96 -16.43
CA SER A 97 3.07 6.43 -16.43
C SER A 97 3.95 7.01 -17.55
N ASP A 98 3.62 8.22 -18.01
CA ASP A 98 4.39 8.92 -19.04
C ASP A 98 5.84 9.28 -18.61
N GLN A 99 6.15 9.16 -17.31
CA GLN A 99 7.50 9.41 -16.77
C GLN A 99 8.41 8.18 -16.88
N GLN A 100 7.86 7.00 -17.15
CA GLN A 100 8.66 5.77 -17.25
C GLN A 100 9.34 5.69 -18.61
N THR A 101 10.59 5.23 -18.59
CA THR A 101 11.42 5.08 -19.80
C THR A 101 11.36 3.67 -20.39
N TYR A 102 10.87 2.70 -19.62
CA TYR A 102 10.67 1.33 -20.12
C TYR A 102 9.52 1.30 -21.13
N PRO A 103 9.68 0.64 -22.30
CA PRO A 103 8.62 0.59 -23.30
C PRO A 103 7.40 -0.16 -22.77
N ALA A 104 6.28 0.55 -22.67
CA ALA A 104 4.98 0.02 -22.29
C ALA A 104 4.06 -0.09 -23.50
N ASP A 105 3.03 -0.93 -23.42
CA ASP A 105 2.03 -1.07 -24.47
C ASP A 105 1.05 0.12 -24.47
N LEU A 106 0.80 0.69 -23.29
CA LEU A 106 -0.01 1.89 -23.10
C LEU A 106 0.63 2.80 -22.05
N SER A 107 0.78 4.08 -22.37
CA SER A 107 1.03 5.13 -21.37
C SER A 107 -0.27 5.65 -20.76
N PHE A 108 -0.19 6.40 -19.66
CA PHE A 108 -1.38 7.07 -19.09
C PHE A 108 -2.00 8.07 -20.08
N SER A 109 -1.19 8.78 -20.87
CA SER A 109 -1.69 9.67 -21.92
C SER A 109 -2.39 8.92 -23.06
N ASP A 110 -1.90 7.75 -23.45
CA ASP A 110 -2.56 6.90 -24.46
C ASP A 110 -3.97 6.51 -24.03
N ILE A 111 -4.17 6.18 -22.74
CA ILE A 111 -5.48 5.80 -22.21
C ILE A 111 -6.52 6.90 -22.45
N HIS A 112 -6.15 8.17 -22.33
CA HIS A 112 -7.08 9.28 -22.58
C HIS A 112 -7.51 9.40 -24.05
N SER A 113 -6.74 8.82 -24.97
CA SER A 113 -6.97 8.85 -26.41
C SER A 113 -7.70 7.60 -26.95
N LEU A 114 -7.84 6.55 -26.13
CA LEU A 114 -8.55 5.33 -26.51
C LEU A 114 -10.05 5.59 -26.72
N GLU A 115 -10.65 4.82 -27.63
CA GLU A 115 -12.10 4.85 -27.83
C GLU A 115 -12.84 4.40 -26.57
N THR A 116 -13.74 5.25 -26.08
CA THR A 116 -14.61 4.90 -24.96
C THR A 116 -15.54 3.75 -25.34
N SER A 117 -15.61 2.73 -24.48
CA SER A 117 -16.58 1.64 -24.60
C SER A 117 -17.31 1.39 -23.29
N ARG A 118 -18.54 0.90 -23.37
CA ARG A 118 -19.31 0.59 -22.17
C ARG A 118 -18.67 -0.59 -21.42
N ALA A 119 -18.11 -0.30 -20.25
CA ALA A 119 -17.55 -1.29 -19.34
C ALA A 119 -18.62 -1.81 -18.35
N VAL A 120 -18.59 -3.11 -18.05
CA VAL A 120 -19.31 -3.68 -16.90
C VAL A 120 -18.35 -3.70 -15.72
N LEU A 121 -18.55 -2.80 -14.78
CA LEU A 121 -17.65 -2.64 -13.63
C LEU A 121 -18.09 -3.49 -12.45
N ASN A 122 -17.15 -4.22 -11.88
CA ASN A 122 -17.33 -5.02 -10.68
C ASN A 122 -16.95 -4.22 -9.42
N TRP A 123 -17.96 -3.70 -8.73
CA TRP A 123 -17.75 -3.00 -7.46
C TRP A 123 -17.59 -3.95 -6.26
N GLN A 124 -18.04 -5.20 -6.38
CA GLN A 124 -18.03 -6.19 -5.30
C GLN A 124 -17.31 -7.47 -5.76
N PRO A 125 -16.00 -7.40 -6.02
CA PRO A 125 -15.22 -8.58 -6.39
C PRO A 125 -15.26 -9.63 -5.27
N ALA A 126 -15.17 -10.91 -5.68
CA ALA A 126 -15.13 -12.02 -4.74
C ALA A 126 -13.93 -11.87 -3.79
N PRO A 127 -14.09 -12.13 -2.48
CA PRO A 127 -13.00 -11.97 -1.51
C PRO A 127 -11.71 -12.73 -1.87
N GLU A 128 -11.84 -13.89 -2.49
CA GLU A 128 -10.75 -14.80 -2.85
C GLU A 128 -10.02 -14.37 -4.12
N LYS A 129 -10.58 -13.43 -4.89
CA LYS A 129 -9.97 -12.97 -6.13
C LYS A 129 -8.74 -12.12 -5.84
N ILE A 130 -7.69 -12.32 -6.64
CA ILE A 130 -6.47 -11.53 -6.60
C ILE A 130 -6.80 -10.11 -7.07
N ALA A 131 -6.44 -9.13 -6.24
CA ALA A 131 -6.54 -7.72 -6.59
C ALA A 131 -5.21 -7.27 -7.22
N VAL A 132 -4.12 -7.46 -6.47
CA VAL A 132 -2.79 -7.05 -6.89
C VAL A 132 -1.78 -8.16 -6.69
N ILE A 133 -0.70 -8.12 -7.46
CA ILE A 133 0.45 -9.00 -7.32
C ILE A 133 1.64 -8.10 -7.04
N MET A 134 2.46 -8.48 -6.07
CA MET A 134 3.70 -7.79 -5.73
C MET A 134 4.85 -8.77 -5.75
N ASN A 135 5.97 -8.34 -6.32
CA ASN A 135 7.18 -9.14 -6.36
C ASN A 135 8.13 -8.73 -5.22
N THR A 136 8.70 -9.73 -4.55
CA THR A 136 9.80 -9.54 -3.61
C THR A 136 11.07 -10.16 -4.17
N SER A 137 12.22 -9.52 -3.92
CA SER A 137 13.52 -10.11 -4.24
C SER A 137 13.75 -11.30 -3.31
N ALA A 138 13.98 -12.50 -3.87
CA ALA A 138 14.47 -13.60 -3.04
C ALA A 138 15.99 -13.51 -2.91
N THR A 139 16.49 -14.02 -1.78
CA THR A 139 17.92 -14.23 -1.52
C THR A 139 18.59 -15.15 -2.55
N THR A 140 17.81 -15.94 -3.28
CA THR A 140 18.26 -16.87 -4.34
C THR A 140 18.41 -16.21 -5.72
N GLY A 141 18.11 -14.91 -5.84
CA GLY A 141 18.24 -14.15 -7.09
C GLY A 141 17.03 -14.20 -8.03
N LYS A 142 16.05 -15.08 -7.77
CA LYS A 142 14.74 -15.06 -8.46
C LYS A 142 13.71 -14.33 -7.62
N PHE A 143 12.86 -13.52 -8.22
CA PHE A 143 11.78 -12.88 -7.46
C PHE A 143 10.70 -13.91 -7.09
N LYS A 144 9.94 -13.61 -6.03
CA LYS A 144 8.72 -14.35 -5.70
C LYS A 144 7.51 -13.45 -5.90
N SER A 145 6.42 -14.01 -6.39
CA SER A 145 5.21 -13.26 -6.71
C SER A 145 4.13 -13.54 -5.68
N ILE A 146 3.75 -12.52 -4.92
CA ILE A 146 2.76 -12.62 -3.84
C ILE A 146 1.39 -12.19 -4.39
N PRO A 147 0.40 -13.10 -4.46
CA PRO A 147 -0.96 -12.75 -4.81
C PRO A 147 -1.68 -12.15 -3.60
N ILE A 148 -2.08 -10.88 -3.69
CA ILE A 148 -2.83 -10.18 -2.66
C ILE A 148 -4.31 -10.17 -3.05
N THR A 149 -5.13 -10.82 -2.23
CA THR A 149 -6.57 -10.94 -2.47
C THR A 149 -7.38 -9.83 -1.81
N TRP A 150 -8.63 -9.64 -2.27
CA TRP A 150 -9.58 -8.71 -1.63
C TRP A 150 -9.85 -9.03 -0.16
N LYS A 151 -9.85 -10.31 0.22
CA LYS A 151 -9.99 -10.77 1.61
C LYS A 151 -8.82 -10.31 2.47
N MET A 152 -7.58 -10.46 1.99
CA MET A 152 -6.39 -10.01 2.71
C MET A 152 -6.44 -8.50 2.95
N ILE A 153 -6.79 -7.74 1.91
CA ILE A 153 -6.91 -6.27 1.99
C ILE A 153 -7.98 -5.88 3.02
N ALA A 154 -9.16 -6.48 2.95
CA ALA A 154 -10.26 -6.16 3.86
C ALA A 154 -9.93 -6.51 5.32
N ALA A 155 -9.34 -7.69 5.55
CA ALA A 155 -8.91 -8.12 6.88
C ALA A 155 -7.89 -7.14 7.47
N HIS A 156 -6.91 -6.73 6.65
CA HIS A 156 -5.87 -5.81 7.08
C HIS A 156 -6.40 -4.43 7.40
N VAL A 157 -7.25 -3.85 6.55
CA VAL A 157 -7.82 -2.53 6.82
C VAL A 157 -8.61 -2.55 8.12
N ALA A 158 -9.42 -3.59 8.36
CA ALA A 158 -10.19 -3.74 9.59
C ALA A 158 -9.28 -3.83 10.83
N ALA A 159 -8.25 -4.67 10.79
CA ALA A 159 -7.31 -4.86 11.91
C ALA A 159 -6.48 -3.59 12.19
N SER A 160 -6.06 -2.90 11.12
CA SER A 160 -5.35 -1.62 11.18
C SER A 160 -6.22 -0.52 11.81
N ALA A 161 -7.47 -0.40 11.36
CA ALA A 161 -8.45 0.56 11.89
C ALA A 161 -8.77 0.30 13.37
N ALA A 162 -8.89 -0.97 13.77
CA ALA A 162 -9.14 -1.34 15.16
C ALA A 162 -7.97 -0.99 16.10
N THR A 163 -6.75 -0.89 15.57
CA THR A 163 -5.55 -0.64 16.38
C THR A 163 -5.12 0.83 16.40
N MET A 164 -5.15 1.50 15.25
CA MET A 164 -4.74 2.92 15.13
C MET A 164 -5.90 3.90 15.19
N GLY A 165 -7.15 3.41 15.16
CA GLY A 165 -8.33 4.24 15.02
C GLY A 165 -8.46 4.88 13.63
N VAL A 166 -9.67 5.36 13.33
CA VAL A 166 -10.01 6.09 12.12
C VAL A 166 -10.75 7.35 12.52
N LEU A 167 -10.25 8.51 12.12
CA LEU A 167 -10.90 9.79 12.35
C LEU A 167 -11.38 10.39 11.02
N PRO A 168 -12.52 11.11 11.00
CA PRO A 168 -13.03 11.73 9.77
C PRO A 168 -12.04 12.65 9.06
N GLU A 169 -11.17 13.32 9.82
CA GLU A 169 -10.13 14.26 9.40
C GLU A 169 -8.78 13.61 9.05
N ASP A 170 -8.70 12.28 9.06
CA ASP A 170 -7.49 11.57 8.69
C ASP A 170 -7.05 11.93 7.26
N ASN A 171 -5.82 12.40 7.16
CA ASN A 171 -5.10 12.61 5.92
C ASN A 171 -3.72 11.97 6.02
N TRP A 172 -3.56 10.85 5.33
CA TRP A 172 -2.36 10.02 5.39
C TRP A 172 -1.40 10.36 4.25
N LEU A 173 -0.19 10.78 4.60
CA LEU A 173 0.87 11.06 3.66
C LEU A 173 1.44 9.78 3.05
N VAL A 174 1.41 9.69 1.73
CA VAL A 174 1.98 8.61 0.91
C VAL A 174 3.27 9.12 0.28
N VAL A 175 4.39 8.76 0.89
CA VAL A 175 5.76 9.01 0.39
C VAL A 175 6.52 7.72 0.10
N LEU A 176 6.02 6.59 0.61
CA LEU A 176 6.54 5.26 0.29
C LEU A 176 5.95 4.79 -1.06
N PRO A 177 6.69 4.01 -1.87
CA PRO A 177 6.20 3.60 -3.18
C PRO A 177 4.91 2.77 -3.11
N MET A 178 3.93 3.12 -3.93
CA MET A 178 2.64 2.44 -4.04
C MET A 178 2.75 1.06 -4.70
N PHE A 179 3.84 0.77 -5.40
CA PHE A 179 4.15 -0.59 -5.88
C PHE A 179 4.68 -1.53 -4.78
N HIS A 180 4.96 -0.99 -3.57
CA HIS A 180 5.20 -1.78 -2.37
C HIS A 180 3.99 -1.76 -1.44
N VAL A 181 3.88 -2.79 -0.61
CA VAL A 181 2.73 -2.96 0.30
C VAL A 181 2.59 -1.81 1.30
N SER A 182 3.70 -1.16 1.67
CA SER A 182 3.73 -0.01 2.57
C SER A 182 3.02 1.22 1.99
N GLY A 183 3.22 1.53 0.70
CA GLY A 183 2.50 2.60 0.01
C GLY A 183 1.07 2.21 -0.35
N LEU A 184 0.87 1.01 -0.93
CA LEU A 184 -0.46 0.55 -1.34
C LEU A 184 -1.45 0.46 -0.17
N SER A 185 -1.00 -0.05 0.97
CA SER A 185 -1.89 -0.22 2.14
C SER A 185 -2.49 1.11 2.62
N ILE A 186 -1.79 2.24 2.44
CA ILE A 186 -2.32 3.57 2.79
C ILE A 186 -3.49 3.94 1.87
N ILE A 187 -3.35 3.71 0.56
CA ILE A 187 -4.41 3.96 -0.43
C ILE A 187 -5.63 3.08 -0.16
N MET A 188 -5.41 1.79 0.13
CA MET A 188 -6.50 0.87 0.43
C MET A 188 -7.19 1.20 1.76
N ARG A 189 -6.45 1.56 2.82
CA ARG A 189 -7.03 2.03 4.09
C ARG A 189 -7.88 3.28 3.86
N SER A 190 -7.35 4.26 3.13
CA SER A 190 -8.03 5.53 2.88
C SER A 190 -9.32 5.33 2.08
N LEU A 191 -9.28 4.45 1.09
CA LEU A 191 -10.46 4.07 0.30
C LEU A 191 -11.55 3.42 1.17
N TYR A 192 -11.19 2.43 1.98
CA TYR A 192 -12.13 1.66 2.79
C TYR A 192 -12.73 2.48 3.94
N ASN A 193 -11.89 3.30 4.57
CA ASN A 193 -12.23 4.09 5.75
C ASN A 193 -12.84 5.46 5.38
N ALA A 194 -12.91 5.77 4.08
CA ALA A 194 -13.37 7.05 3.57
C ALA A 194 -12.58 8.24 4.12
N THR A 195 -11.25 8.13 4.19
CA THR A 195 -10.32 9.17 4.65
C THR A 195 -9.48 9.69 3.49
N GLN A 196 -8.70 10.75 3.71
CA GLN A 196 -7.86 11.34 2.67
C GLN A 196 -6.47 10.69 2.65
N ALA A 197 -5.88 10.63 1.46
CA ALA A 197 -4.48 10.34 1.22
C ALA A 197 -3.84 11.49 0.44
N THR A 198 -2.74 12.02 0.96
CA THR A 198 -1.91 13.00 0.25
C THR A 198 -0.73 12.27 -0.36
N ILE A 199 -0.71 12.17 -1.68
CA ILE A 199 0.31 11.46 -2.44
C ILE A 199 1.40 12.42 -2.88
N CYS A 200 2.64 12.10 -2.51
CA CYS A 200 3.85 12.71 -3.03
C CYS A 200 4.54 11.72 -3.97
N ALA A 201 5.08 12.22 -5.08
CA ALA A 201 5.75 11.40 -6.10
C ALA A 201 6.95 10.63 -5.52
N SER A 202 7.66 11.25 -4.59
CA SER A 202 8.80 10.67 -3.90
C SER A 202 9.00 11.32 -2.53
N PHE A 203 9.96 10.81 -1.77
CA PHE A 203 10.36 11.42 -0.50
C PHE A 203 11.17 12.69 -0.74
N ASP A 204 10.64 13.81 -0.24
CA ASP A 204 11.32 15.08 -0.11
C ASP A 204 11.25 15.53 1.36
N GLU A 205 12.40 15.87 1.96
CA GLU A 205 12.46 16.23 3.38
C GLU A 205 11.69 17.51 3.68
N GLU A 206 11.89 18.55 2.87
CA GLU A 206 11.33 19.88 3.12
C GLU A 206 9.82 19.86 2.96
N GLU A 207 9.32 19.21 1.90
CA GLU A 207 7.89 19.08 1.67
C GLU A 207 7.21 18.19 2.72
N LEU A 208 7.82 17.07 3.13
CA LEU A 208 7.27 16.24 4.21
C LEU A 208 7.15 17.04 5.52
N ILE A 209 8.22 17.74 5.91
CA ILE A 209 8.22 18.55 7.14
C ILE A 209 7.18 19.66 7.04
N LYS A 210 7.09 20.32 5.89
CA LYS A 210 6.10 21.38 5.64
C LYS A 210 4.67 20.84 5.78
N LEU A 211 4.34 19.71 5.15
CA LEU A 211 3.01 19.09 5.20
C LEU A 211 2.62 18.61 6.62
N ILE A 212 3.59 18.12 7.40
CA ILE A 212 3.34 17.73 8.79
C ILE A 212 3.16 18.98 9.67
N ASN A 213 4.08 19.94 9.58
CA ASN A 213 4.11 21.08 10.49
C ASN A 213 2.98 22.10 10.22
N ASN A 214 2.50 22.20 8.98
CA ASN A 214 1.33 23.02 8.64
C ASN A 214 -0.01 22.29 8.88
N SER A 215 0.01 21.06 9.39
CA SER A 215 -1.17 20.21 9.62
C SER A 215 -1.97 19.87 8.36
N SER A 216 -1.35 19.91 7.17
CA SER A 216 -1.96 19.38 5.96
C SER A 216 -2.18 17.87 6.06
N VAL A 217 -1.30 17.15 6.77
CA VAL A 217 -1.42 15.72 7.05
C VAL A 217 -1.31 15.45 8.54
N ASN A 218 -1.99 14.41 9.03
CA ASN A 218 -1.96 13.98 10.43
C ASN A 218 -1.53 12.51 10.60
N MET A 219 -1.28 11.80 9.50
CA MET A 219 -0.71 10.46 9.51
C MET A 219 0.39 10.35 8.47
N VAL A 220 1.44 9.60 8.77
CA VAL A 220 2.53 9.31 7.83
C VAL A 220 3.10 7.93 8.08
N SER A 221 3.57 7.26 7.02
CA SER A 221 4.37 6.04 7.13
C SER A 221 5.79 6.30 6.61
N MET A 222 6.80 5.87 7.36
CA MET A 222 8.20 6.04 7.01
C MET A 222 9.00 4.78 7.35
N VAL A 223 10.16 4.66 6.70
CA VAL A 223 11.22 3.75 7.16
C VAL A 223 12.16 4.48 8.14
N PRO A 224 12.86 3.76 9.03
CA PRO A 224 13.86 4.33 9.95
C PRO A 224 14.87 5.28 9.29
N THR A 225 15.35 4.95 8.10
CA THR A 225 16.29 5.80 7.35
C THR A 225 15.71 7.17 7.02
N MET A 226 14.42 7.25 6.65
CA MET A 226 13.74 8.53 6.40
C MET A 226 13.52 9.30 7.70
N LEU A 227 13.01 8.64 8.74
CA LEU A 227 12.70 9.27 10.02
C LEU A 227 13.95 9.91 10.64
N LYS A 228 15.10 9.23 10.56
CA LYS A 228 16.39 9.76 11.04
C LYS A 228 16.76 11.12 10.42
N ARG A 229 16.35 11.38 9.17
CA ARG A 229 16.67 12.63 8.46
C ARG A 229 15.77 13.80 8.89
N VAL A 230 14.56 13.52 9.37
CA VAL A 230 13.52 14.55 9.56
C VAL A 230 13.04 14.73 10.99
N HIS A 231 13.21 13.76 11.89
CA HIS A 231 12.52 13.75 13.19
C HIS A 231 12.77 15.02 14.03
N GLU A 232 13.99 15.57 14.04
CA GLU A 232 14.33 16.80 14.78
C GLU A 232 13.59 18.05 14.29
N LYS A 233 13.13 18.05 13.04
CA LYS A 233 12.43 19.17 12.40
C LYS A 233 10.90 19.02 12.48
N ILE A 234 10.39 17.90 12.99
CA ILE A 234 8.96 17.64 13.12
C ILE A 234 8.42 18.41 14.34
N ALA A 235 7.57 19.41 14.09
CA ALA A 235 6.84 20.19 15.09
C ALA A 235 5.37 19.74 15.15
N ALA A 236 5.17 18.43 15.33
CA ALA A 236 3.93 17.69 15.11
C ALA A 236 2.83 17.90 16.17
N LYS A 237 2.16 19.07 16.18
CA LYS A 237 1.00 19.28 17.08
C LYS A 237 -0.25 18.50 16.69
N SER A 238 -0.41 18.18 15.40
CA SER A 238 -1.60 17.53 14.83
C SER A 238 -1.33 16.12 14.30
N LEU A 239 -0.06 15.70 14.23
CA LEU A 239 0.29 14.34 13.85
C LEU A 239 -0.24 13.39 14.92
N ARG A 240 -1.04 12.41 14.53
CA ARG A 240 -1.59 11.39 15.43
C ARG A 240 -0.98 10.01 15.22
N VAL A 241 -0.44 9.73 14.03
CA VAL A 241 0.20 8.45 13.71
C VAL A 241 1.44 8.68 12.85
N LEU A 242 2.59 8.22 13.36
CA LEU A 242 3.81 8.02 12.60
C LEU A 242 4.11 6.52 12.56
N LEU A 243 3.64 5.83 11.52
CA LEU A 243 3.86 4.39 11.38
C LEU A 243 5.29 4.12 10.87
N LEU A 244 6.07 3.36 11.62
CA LEU A 244 7.49 3.13 11.40
C LEU A 244 7.84 1.65 11.31
N GLY A 245 8.35 1.21 10.18
CA GLY A 245 8.77 -0.18 9.98
C GLY A 245 9.49 -0.39 8.64
N GLY A 246 9.67 -1.66 8.26
CA GLY A 246 10.31 -2.04 7.00
C GLY A 246 11.85 -2.11 7.03
N GLU A 247 12.48 -1.60 8.08
CA GLU A 247 13.93 -1.75 8.34
C GLU A 247 14.17 -2.02 9.83
N PHE A 248 15.41 -2.35 10.17
CA PHE A 248 15.85 -2.33 11.55
C PHE A 248 15.64 -0.93 12.15
N ILE A 249 14.97 -0.87 13.30
CA ILE A 249 14.65 0.39 13.99
C ILE A 249 15.72 0.64 15.08
N PRO A 250 16.64 1.60 14.91
CA PRO A 250 17.69 1.84 15.90
C PRO A 250 17.12 2.35 17.22
N GLN A 251 17.53 1.74 18.34
CA GLN A 251 17.06 2.14 19.67
C GLN A 251 17.27 3.64 19.96
N PRO A 252 18.41 4.28 19.61
CA PRO A 252 18.59 5.72 19.83
C PRO A 252 17.58 6.59 19.08
N LEU A 253 17.17 6.19 17.87
CA LEU A 253 16.19 6.92 17.08
C LEU A 253 14.81 6.91 17.77
N ILE A 254 14.38 5.75 18.26
CA ILE A 254 13.11 5.62 18.97
C ILE A 254 13.13 6.36 20.30
N GLN A 255 14.23 6.31 21.05
CA GLN A 255 14.39 7.07 22.28
C GLN A 255 14.28 8.58 22.03
N ALA A 256 14.91 9.08 20.96
CA ALA A 256 14.80 10.49 20.58
C ALA A 256 13.36 10.87 20.21
N CYS A 257 12.66 10.05 19.42
CA CYS A 257 11.26 10.29 19.04
C CYS A 257 10.32 10.24 20.26
N PHE A 258 10.54 9.29 21.17
CA PHE A 258 9.80 9.17 22.43
C PHE A 258 10.00 10.42 23.31
N ALA A 259 11.25 10.87 23.47
CA ALA A 259 11.57 12.07 24.25
C ALA A 259 10.94 13.35 23.65
N GLN A 260 10.77 13.40 22.32
CA GLN A 260 10.06 14.48 21.62
C GLN A 260 8.53 14.37 21.72
N GLY A 261 7.99 13.26 22.22
CA GLY A 261 6.55 13.01 22.27
C GLY A 261 5.93 12.69 20.92
N LEU A 262 6.71 12.22 19.94
CA LEU A 262 6.18 11.83 18.64
C LEU A 262 5.33 10.55 18.76
N PRO A 263 4.14 10.49 18.15
CA PRO A 263 3.25 9.33 18.22
C PRO A 263 3.72 8.24 17.24
N VAL A 264 4.88 7.65 17.52
CA VAL A 264 5.46 6.60 16.68
C VAL A 264 4.74 5.29 16.95
N TYR A 265 4.18 4.72 15.88
CA TYR A 265 3.66 3.36 15.85
C TYR A 265 4.74 2.47 15.26
N LYS A 266 5.48 1.74 16.09
CA LYS A 266 6.40 0.73 15.55
C LYS A 266 5.58 -0.38 14.92
N THR A 267 6.08 -0.95 13.83
CA THR A 267 5.38 -2.02 13.13
C THR A 267 6.35 -3.04 12.55
N TYR A 268 5.89 -4.29 12.51
CA TYR A 268 6.50 -5.36 11.72
C TYR A 268 5.43 -6.07 10.89
N GLY A 269 5.81 -6.47 9.69
CA GLY A 269 4.93 -7.04 8.68
C GLY A 269 5.68 -7.26 7.38
N MET A 270 5.02 -7.89 6.42
CA MET A 270 5.62 -8.30 5.16
C MET A 270 4.60 -8.23 4.02
N THR A 271 5.05 -8.41 2.78
CA THR A 271 4.17 -8.45 1.61
C THR A 271 3.20 -9.63 1.71
N GLU A 272 3.69 -10.78 2.18
CA GLU A 272 2.95 -12.04 2.36
C GLU A 272 1.81 -11.93 3.38
N SER A 273 1.83 -10.95 4.28
CA SER A 273 0.77 -10.66 5.26
C SER A 273 0.01 -9.37 4.95
N PHE A 274 0.17 -8.83 3.74
CA PHE A 274 -0.36 -7.54 3.29
C PHE A 274 -0.12 -6.39 4.30
N SER A 275 1.14 -5.98 4.47
CA SER A 275 1.59 -4.90 5.37
C SER A 275 1.71 -5.35 6.84
N GLN A 276 1.45 -4.46 7.80
CA GLN A 276 1.62 -4.70 9.24
C GLN A 276 0.83 -5.91 9.76
N SER A 277 1.51 -6.68 10.62
CA SER A 277 0.95 -7.79 11.40
C SER A 277 1.02 -7.52 12.90
N VAL A 278 2.01 -6.73 13.33
CA VAL A 278 2.12 -6.23 14.70
C VAL A 278 2.30 -4.73 14.69
N THR A 279 1.70 -4.03 15.65
CA THR A 279 1.98 -2.61 15.86
C THR A 279 1.63 -2.19 17.28
N PHE A 280 2.19 -1.07 17.73
CA PHE A 280 1.75 -0.37 18.94
C PHE A 280 2.29 1.06 18.97
N ASN A 281 1.62 1.94 19.72
CA ASN A 281 2.08 3.30 19.97
C ASN A 281 3.16 3.29 21.07
N ILE A 282 4.35 3.82 20.80
CA ILE A 282 5.43 3.86 21.80
C ILE A 282 5.09 4.73 23.01
N LEU A 283 4.20 5.72 22.87
CA LEU A 283 3.79 6.60 23.96
C LEU A 283 2.90 5.87 24.98
N GLU A 284 2.17 4.84 24.54
CA GLU A 284 1.32 3.99 25.39
C GLU A 284 2.11 2.84 26.04
N HIS A 285 3.32 2.57 25.54
CA HIS A 285 4.15 1.45 25.99
C HIS A 285 5.61 1.88 26.23
N PRO A 286 5.86 2.83 27.16
CA PRO A 286 7.20 3.37 27.42
C PRO A 286 8.22 2.31 27.86
N ASP A 287 7.78 1.24 28.53
CA ASP A 287 8.65 0.16 29.01
C ASP A 287 9.00 -0.89 27.94
N LYS A 288 8.53 -0.70 26.71
CA LYS A 288 8.63 -1.69 25.62
C LYS A 288 9.25 -1.13 24.35
N LEU A 289 10.04 -0.04 24.41
CA LEU A 289 10.63 0.60 23.23
C LEU A 289 11.47 -0.32 22.34
N THR A 290 12.01 -1.42 22.88
CA THR A 290 12.73 -2.44 22.12
C THR A 290 11.81 -3.35 21.29
N SER A 291 10.54 -3.52 21.69
CA SER A 291 9.54 -4.33 20.98
C SER A 291 9.10 -3.69 19.66
N VAL A 292 8.76 -4.52 18.67
CA VAL A 292 8.19 -4.07 17.38
C VAL A 292 6.66 -3.95 17.39
N GLY A 293 6.00 -4.39 18.46
CA GLY A 293 4.56 -4.18 18.65
C GLY A 293 3.83 -5.34 19.29
N GLN A 294 2.50 -5.27 19.24
CA GLN A 294 1.59 -6.36 19.60
C GLN A 294 0.84 -6.84 18.35
N ALA A 295 0.44 -8.12 18.35
CA ALA A 295 -0.35 -8.69 17.26
C ALA A 295 -1.62 -7.89 17.00
N LEU A 296 -1.90 -7.61 15.72
CA LEU A 296 -3.15 -7.00 15.32
C LEU A 296 -4.33 -7.94 15.59
N PRO A 297 -5.57 -7.41 15.70
CA PRO A 297 -6.75 -8.26 15.84
C PRO A 297 -6.83 -9.34 14.75
N GLY A 298 -6.96 -10.60 15.18
CA GLY A 298 -7.01 -11.76 14.29
C GLY A 298 -5.64 -12.31 13.86
N VAL A 299 -4.53 -11.73 14.33
CA VAL A 299 -3.18 -12.27 14.13
C VAL A 299 -2.77 -13.10 15.35
N GLU A 300 -2.36 -14.33 15.08
CA GLU A 300 -1.73 -15.23 16.04
C GLU A 300 -0.23 -15.31 15.72
N ILE A 301 0.60 -15.25 16.75
CA ILE A 301 2.06 -15.33 16.62
C ILE A 301 2.58 -16.40 17.57
N GLU A 302 3.42 -17.28 17.03
CA GLU A 302 4.12 -18.32 17.78
C GLU A 302 5.62 -18.19 17.54
N ILE A 303 6.42 -18.45 18.58
CA ILE A 303 7.89 -18.54 18.46
C ILE A 303 8.26 -20.02 18.47
N LEU A 304 8.68 -20.53 17.32
CA LEU A 304 9.12 -21.91 17.20
C LEU A 304 10.61 -22.05 17.50
N ASN A 305 10.96 -23.21 18.07
CA ASN A 305 12.34 -23.60 18.37
C ASN A 305 13.15 -22.51 19.11
N PRO A 306 12.63 -21.95 20.21
CA PRO A 306 13.33 -20.90 20.94
C PRO A 306 14.67 -21.41 21.50
N ASP A 307 15.71 -20.59 21.36
CA ASP A 307 17.02 -20.79 21.98
C ASP A 307 16.98 -20.47 23.48
N ALA A 308 18.16 -20.45 24.13
CA ALA A 308 18.29 -20.18 25.56
C ALA A 308 17.84 -18.76 25.95
N ASP A 309 17.89 -17.80 25.02
CA ASP A 309 17.44 -16.42 25.20
C ASP A 309 15.97 -16.24 24.76
N GLN A 310 15.26 -17.35 24.48
CA GLN A 310 13.90 -17.42 23.96
C GLN A 310 13.73 -16.80 22.56
N ALA A 311 14.81 -16.61 21.82
CA ALA A 311 14.76 -16.18 20.43
C ALA A 311 14.54 -17.40 19.51
N GLY A 312 13.63 -17.30 18.56
CA GLY A 312 13.29 -18.40 17.66
C GLY A 312 12.65 -17.91 16.38
N GLU A 313 12.13 -18.84 15.59
CA GLU A 313 11.46 -18.55 14.33
C GLU A 313 10.06 -17.98 14.59
N ILE A 314 9.76 -16.82 13.98
CA ILE A 314 8.46 -16.17 14.12
C ILE A 314 7.48 -16.82 13.13
N HIS A 315 6.51 -17.56 13.67
CA HIS A 315 5.40 -18.10 12.92
C HIS A 315 4.17 -17.22 13.07
N LEU A 316 3.47 -17.01 11.97
CA LEU A 316 2.31 -16.13 11.90
C LEU A 316 1.14 -16.89 11.32
N LYS A 317 -0.03 -16.73 11.94
CA LYS A 317 -1.32 -17.16 11.40
C LYS A 317 -2.26 -15.97 11.41
N SER A 318 -2.85 -15.66 10.26
CA SER A 318 -3.63 -14.43 10.09
C SER A 318 -4.56 -14.52 8.89
N PRO A 319 -5.75 -13.87 8.94
CA PRO A 319 -6.61 -13.71 7.77
C PRO A 319 -5.98 -12.85 6.65
N MET A 320 -4.87 -12.17 6.93
CA MET A 320 -4.13 -11.35 5.98
C MET A 320 -3.04 -12.12 5.23
N LEU A 321 -2.79 -13.39 5.58
CA LEU A 321 -1.77 -14.19 4.91
C LEU A 321 -2.18 -14.54 3.47
N MET A 322 -1.20 -14.50 2.58
CA MET A 322 -1.32 -15.10 1.26
C MET A 322 -1.53 -16.61 1.38
N LYS A 323 -2.13 -17.21 0.35
CA LYS A 323 -2.25 -18.67 0.27
C LYS A 323 -0.95 -19.35 -0.13
N GLY A 324 -0.18 -18.70 -1.00
CA GLY A 324 1.05 -19.22 -1.57
C GLY A 324 1.61 -18.23 -2.58
N TYR A 325 2.87 -18.42 -2.97
CA TYR A 325 3.44 -17.66 -4.08
C TYR A 325 2.82 -18.16 -5.40
N LEU A 326 2.68 -17.27 -6.39
CA LEU A 326 2.20 -17.70 -7.71
C LEU A 326 3.13 -18.76 -8.31
N ASN A 327 2.54 -19.75 -8.98
CA ASN A 327 3.24 -20.87 -9.62
C ASN A 327 4.07 -21.74 -8.64
N GLN A 328 3.81 -21.66 -7.34
CA GLN A 328 4.38 -22.51 -6.30
C GLN A 328 3.26 -23.19 -5.49
N GLU A 329 3.61 -24.17 -4.68
CA GLU A 329 2.67 -24.80 -3.76
C GLU A 329 2.17 -23.80 -2.71
N ASP A 330 0.95 -24.04 -2.20
CA ASP A 330 0.38 -23.25 -1.12
C ASP A 330 1.27 -23.34 0.13
N VAL A 331 1.45 -22.20 0.82
CA VAL A 331 2.09 -22.16 2.13
C VAL A 331 1.14 -22.83 3.12
N HIS A 332 1.63 -23.84 3.84
CA HIS A 332 0.84 -24.54 4.86
C HIS A 332 0.28 -23.53 5.88
N GLN A 333 -1.05 -23.53 6.06
CA GLN A 333 -1.79 -22.66 6.98
C GLN A 333 -1.84 -23.22 8.40
#